data_AF-A0A0G3H015-F1
#
_entry.id   AF-A0A0G3H015-F1
#
_cell.length_a   1.000
_cell.length_b   1.000
_cell.length_c   1.000
_cell.angle_alpha   90.00
_cell.angle_beta   90.00
_cell.angle_gamma   90.00
#
_symmetry.space_group_name_H-M   'P 1'
#
loop_
_entity.id
_entity.type
_entity.pdbx_description
1 polymer ?
#
loop_
_entity_poly.entity_id
_entity_poly.type
_entity_poly.pdbx_seq_one_letter_code
_entity_poly.pdbx_strand_id
1 'polypeptide(L)'
;MSTSSPRPPGPVLWAAIIAAIQSLIGLGYAALLIVREASGYTDPSIVYESDNANTAVGYGTAVFFIIIFGAVLTGAIFMARAKKWGRGPVIMLEILLLLISYYMFSAGQTLMGLATALSALIALGMLFSPRAVHWAATHY
;
A
#
# COMPACT_ATOMS: atom_id res chain seq x y z
N MET A 1 -5.60 39.97 0.57
CA MET A 1 -4.88 38.91 -0.17
C MET A 1 -4.90 37.65 0.71
N SER A 2 -5.92 36.80 0.58
CA SER A 2 -6.01 35.57 1.38
C SER A 2 -5.19 34.48 0.70
N THR A 3 -4.04 34.14 1.28
CA THR A 3 -3.26 32.96 0.89
C THR A 3 -3.98 31.71 1.38
N SER A 4 -4.99 31.24 0.64
CA SER A 4 -5.56 29.92 0.90
C SER A 4 -4.50 28.87 0.57
N SER A 5 -3.90 28.28 1.60
CA SER A 5 -3.07 27.08 1.42
C SER A 5 -3.83 26.09 0.54
N PRO A 6 -3.23 25.56 -0.54
CA PRO A 6 -3.90 24.61 -1.42
C PRO A 6 -4.27 23.38 -0.60
N ARG A 7 -5.52 23.27 -0.17
CA ARG A 7 -6.03 22.07 0.50
C ARG A 7 -6.36 21.06 -0.59
N PRO A 8 -5.92 19.81 -0.48
CA PRO A 8 -6.32 18.79 -1.43
C PRO A 8 -7.85 18.61 -1.36
N PRO A 9 -8.52 18.24 -2.47
CA PRO A 9 -9.94 17.92 -2.44
C PRO A 9 -10.21 16.80 -1.45
N GLY A 10 -11.34 16.86 -0.75
CA GLY A 10 -11.73 15.84 0.24
C GLY A 10 -11.54 14.38 -0.23
N PRO A 11 -11.95 14.00 -1.45
CA PRO A 11 -11.72 12.64 -1.96
C PRO A 11 -10.24 12.25 -2.06
N VAL A 12 -9.35 13.18 -2.43
CA VAL A 12 -7.91 12.92 -2.53
C VAL A 12 -7.30 12.70 -1.14
N LEU A 13 -7.76 13.47 -0.14
CA LEU A 13 -7.31 13.30 1.24
C LEU A 13 -7.74 11.95 1.81
N TRP A 14 -9.00 11.55 1.61
CA TRP A 14 -9.49 10.26 2.08
C TRP A 14 -8.80 9.08 1.40
N ALA A 15 -8.59 9.16 0.08
CA ALA A 15 -7.82 8.14 -0.65
C ALA A 15 -6.38 8.06 -0.13
N ALA A 16 -5.74 9.20 0.15
CA ALA A 16 -4.41 9.22 0.75
C ALA A 16 -4.37 8.57 2.14
N ILE A 17 -5.40 8.79 2.97
CA ILE A 17 -5.50 8.16 4.29
C ILE A 17 -5.64 6.64 4.17
N ILE A 18 -6.51 6.15 3.27
CA ILE A 18 -6.70 4.71 3.03
C ILE A 18 -5.37 4.08 2.60
N ALA A 19 -4.73 4.64 1.58
CA ALA A 19 -3.45 4.16 1.07
C ALA A 19 -2.33 4.20 2.12
N ALA A 20 -2.32 5.23 2.99
CA ALA A 20 -1.37 5.31 4.09
C ALA A 20 -1.59 4.20 5.12
N ILE A 21 -2.84 3.90 5.48
CA ILE A 21 -3.18 2.82 6.42
C ILE A 21 -2.77 1.47 5.82
N GLN A 22 -3.14 1.18 4.58
CA GLN A 22 -2.73 -0.05 3.88
C GLN A 22 -1.19 -0.18 3.83
N SER A 23 -0.49 0.93 3.57
CA SER A 23 0.96 0.94 3.54
C SER A 23 1.60 0.70 4.90
N LEU A 24 1.03 1.26 5.96
CA LEU A 24 1.48 0.99 7.34
C LEU A 24 1.27 -0.48 7.72
N ILE A 25 0.19 -1.12 7.27
CA ILE A 25 -0.02 -2.56 7.47
C ILE A 25 1.06 -3.37 6.75
N GLY A 26 1.38 -3.04 5.49
CA GLY A 26 2.47 -3.68 4.75
C GLY A 26 3.84 -3.50 5.41
N LEU A 27 4.14 -2.30 5.91
CA LEU A 27 5.37 -2.03 6.67
C LEU A 27 5.41 -2.77 8.02
N GLY A 28 4.26 -2.88 8.70
CA GLY A 28 4.12 -3.69 9.91
C GLY A 28 4.41 -5.17 9.63
N TYR A 29 3.92 -5.69 8.50
CA TYR A 29 4.25 -7.05 8.07
C TYR A 29 5.75 -7.22 7.77
N ALA A 30 6.39 -6.23 7.14
CA ALA A 30 7.84 -6.26 6.94
C ALA A 30 8.62 -6.31 8.27
N ALA A 31 8.20 -5.53 9.26
CA ALA A 31 8.79 -5.57 10.60
C ALA A 31 8.60 -6.94 11.26
N LEU A 32 7.43 -7.56 11.11
CA LEU A 32 7.17 -8.91 11.61
C LEU A 32 8.07 -9.95 10.93
N LEU A 33 8.30 -9.85 9.61
CA LEU A 33 9.24 -10.72 8.90
C LEU A 33 10.66 -10.56 9.45
N ILE A 34 11.13 -9.33 9.65
CA ILE A 34 12.47 -9.07 10.22
C ILE A 34 12.61 -9.67 11.61
N VAL A 35 11.61 -9.48 12.49
CA VAL A 35 11.62 -10.04 13.85
C VAL A 35 11.54 -11.57 13.82
N ARG A 36 10.73 -12.15 12.94
CA ARG A 36 10.60 -13.60 12.76
C ARG A 36 11.93 -14.23 12.35
N GLU A 37 12.61 -13.65 11.35
CA GLU A 37 13.92 -14.12 10.88
C GLU A 37 14.99 -13.94 11.97
N ALA A 38 15.01 -12.78 12.63
CA ALA A 38 15.94 -12.52 13.73
C ALA A 38 15.73 -13.45 14.95
N SER A 39 14.52 -13.98 15.13
CA SER A 39 14.18 -14.96 16.19
C SER A 39 14.49 -16.41 15.80
N GLY A 40 14.95 -16.67 14.58
CA GLY A 40 15.33 -18.02 14.12
C GLY A 40 14.16 -18.97 13.87
N TYR A 41 12.95 -18.45 13.60
CA TYR A 41 11.75 -19.27 13.46
C TYR A 41 11.68 -19.95 12.08
N THR A 42 12.10 -21.21 11.98
CA THR A 42 12.10 -21.98 10.72
C THR A 42 10.73 -22.59 10.42
N ASP A 43 10.17 -22.31 9.25
CA ASP A 43 8.94 -22.96 8.77
C ASP A 43 9.27 -24.36 8.21
N PRO A 44 8.76 -25.46 8.80
CA PRO A 44 9.05 -26.82 8.34
C PRO A 44 8.33 -27.18 7.02
N SER A 45 7.45 -26.29 6.53
CA SER A 45 6.63 -26.51 5.33
C SER A 45 7.31 -26.13 4.00
N ILE A 46 8.49 -25.50 4.05
CA ILE A 46 9.23 -25.05 2.87
C ILE A 46 10.43 -25.99 2.65
N VAL A 47 10.53 -26.57 1.46
CA VAL A 47 11.70 -27.36 1.05
C VAL A 47 12.79 -26.38 0.63
N TYR A 48 13.81 -26.22 1.46
CA TYR A 48 14.95 -25.34 1.17
C TYR A 48 16.05 -26.11 0.44
N GLU A 49 16.67 -25.47 -0.55
CA GLU A 49 17.83 -26.02 -1.27
C GLU A 49 19.12 -25.95 -0.42
N SER A 50 19.17 -25.08 0.60
CA SER A 50 20.18 -25.07 1.68
C SER A 50 19.64 -24.36 2.94
N ASP A 51 20.23 -24.62 4.12
CA ASP A 51 19.83 -24.01 5.41
C ASP A 51 19.84 -22.47 5.42
N ASN A 52 20.67 -21.83 4.59
CA ASN A 52 20.76 -20.37 4.48
C ASN A 52 19.70 -19.75 3.54
N ALA A 53 18.96 -20.56 2.78
CA ALA A 53 17.92 -20.05 1.88
C ALA A 53 16.72 -19.47 2.66
N ASN A 54 16.49 -19.96 3.88
CA ASN A 54 15.38 -19.55 4.74
C ASN A 54 15.49 -18.06 5.11
N THR A 55 16.65 -17.66 5.63
CA THR A 55 16.95 -16.28 6.02
C THR A 55 16.99 -15.32 4.82
N ALA A 56 17.49 -15.76 3.67
CA ALA A 56 17.57 -14.93 2.47
C ALA A 56 16.18 -14.52 1.93
N VAL A 57 15.19 -15.43 1.97
CA VAL A 57 13.83 -15.16 1.47
C VAL A 57 13.06 -14.25 2.42
N GLY A 58 13.16 -14.47 3.74
CA GLY A 58 12.47 -13.63 4.74
C GLY A 58 12.96 -12.18 4.73
N TYR A 59 14.28 -11.96 4.79
CA TYR A 59 14.85 -10.61 4.71
C TYR A 59 14.62 -9.97 3.33
N GLY A 60 14.73 -10.73 2.24
CA GLY A 60 14.47 -10.24 0.89
C GLY A 60 13.03 -9.73 0.73
N THR A 61 12.06 -10.50 1.23
CA THR A 61 10.65 -10.11 1.22
C THR A 61 10.42 -8.87 2.09
N ALA A 62 11.02 -8.78 3.28
CA ALA A 62 10.90 -7.61 4.14
C ALA A 62 11.43 -6.32 3.47
N VAL A 63 12.61 -6.39 2.86
CA VAL A 63 13.20 -5.25 2.13
C VAL A 63 12.30 -4.82 0.97
N PHE A 64 11.77 -5.77 0.21
CA PHE A 64 10.81 -5.48 -0.86
C PHE A 64 9.58 -4.73 -0.35
N PHE A 65 8.96 -5.21 0.74
CA PHE A 65 7.81 -4.54 1.35
C PHE A 65 8.16 -3.13 1.82
N ILE A 66 9.32 -2.94 2.45
CA ILE A 66 9.77 -1.61 2.91
C ILE A 66 9.88 -0.64 1.73
N ILE A 67 10.47 -1.08 0.62
CA ILE A 67 10.65 -0.25 -0.57
C ILE A 67 9.29 0.13 -1.18
N ILE A 68 8.42 -0.86 -1.44
CA ILE A 68 7.14 -0.64 -2.11
C ILE A 68 6.21 0.18 -1.21
N PHE A 69 5.92 -0.28 0.00
CA PHE A 69 4.98 0.40 0.88
C PHE A 69 5.54 1.71 1.44
N GLY A 70 6.86 1.83 1.60
CA GLY A 70 7.51 3.10 1.94
C GLY A 70 7.37 4.16 0.85
N ALA A 71 7.54 3.78 -0.42
CA ALA A 71 7.32 4.66 -1.56
C ALA A 71 5.86 5.10 -1.67
N VAL A 72 4.91 4.18 -1.48
CA VAL A 72 3.48 4.49 -1.54
C VAL A 72 3.04 5.36 -0.38
N LEU A 73 3.51 5.09 0.85
CA LEU A 73 3.25 5.93 2.02
C LEU A 73 3.78 7.36 1.80
N THR A 74 4.97 7.50 1.21
CA THR A 74 5.53 8.80 0.82
C THR A 74 4.62 9.50 -0.20
N GLY A 75 4.12 8.75 -1.18
CA GLY A 75 3.13 9.24 -2.15
C GLY A 75 1.83 9.72 -1.49
N ALA A 76 1.28 8.94 -0.55
CA ALA A 76 0.09 9.31 0.21
C ALA A 76 0.30 10.60 1.02
N ILE A 77 1.46 10.74 1.69
CA ILE A 77 1.82 11.97 2.43
C ILE A 77 1.92 13.16 1.47
N PHE A 78 2.50 12.98 0.28
CA PHE A 78 2.56 14.04 -0.72
C PHE A 78 1.18 14.45 -1.24
N MET A 79 0.27 13.49 -1.47
CA MET A 79 -1.11 13.82 -1.83
C MET A 79 -1.84 14.56 -0.71
N ALA A 80 -1.64 14.15 0.55
CA ALA A 80 -2.19 14.87 1.71
C ALA A 80 -1.64 16.30 1.84
N ARG A 81 -0.42 16.55 1.35
CA ARG A 81 0.22 17.88 1.26
C ARG A 81 -0.10 18.63 -0.05
N ALA A 82 -1.15 18.23 -0.77
CA ALA A 82 -1.55 18.80 -2.07
C ALA A 82 -0.45 18.77 -3.16
N LYS A 83 0.52 17.84 -3.07
CA LYS A 83 1.49 17.59 -4.14
C LYS A 83 0.99 16.49 -5.07
N LYS A 84 0.90 16.81 -6.36
CA LYS A 84 0.39 15.96 -7.45
C LYS A 84 1.17 14.65 -7.70
N TRP A 85 2.45 14.60 -7.31
CA TRP A 85 3.34 13.46 -7.64
C TRP A 85 2.95 12.13 -6.97
N GLY A 86 2.29 12.17 -5.81
CA GLY A 86 1.96 10.97 -5.04
C GLY A 86 0.84 10.09 -5.61
N ARG A 87 0.17 10.55 -6.66
CA ARG A 87 -1.05 9.93 -7.18
C ARG A 87 -0.80 8.64 -7.96
N GLY A 88 0.27 8.58 -8.75
CA GLY A 88 0.65 7.40 -9.54
C GLY A 88 0.98 6.18 -8.67
N PRO A 89 1.90 6.29 -7.69
CA PRO A 89 2.24 5.20 -6.78
C PRO A 89 1.03 4.66 -6.00
N VAL A 90 0.15 5.53 -5.51
CA VAL A 90 -1.06 5.08 -4.81
C VAL A 90 -2.02 4.33 -5.72
N ILE A 91 -2.31 4.85 -6.92
CA ILE A 91 -3.18 4.13 -7.88
C ILE A 91 -2.60 2.75 -8.21
N MET A 92 -1.27 2.67 -8.41
CA MET A 92 -0.59 1.39 -8.65
C MET A 92 -0.78 0.42 -7.48
N LEU A 93 -0.64 0.90 -6.24
CA LEU A 93 -0.86 0.06 -5.05
C LEU A 93 -2.30 -0.45 -5.00
N GLU A 94 -3.30 0.40 -5.21
CA GLU A 94 -4.70 -0.04 -5.11
C GLU A 94 -5.04 -1.09 -6.17
N ILE A 95 -4.53 -0.94 -7.40
CA ILE A 95 -4.71 -1.97 -8.46
C ILE A 95 -4.02 -3.28 -8.06
N LEU A 96 -2.82 -3.20 -7.50
CA LEU A 96 -2.11 -4.38 -6.99
C LEU A 96 -2.89 -5.05 -5.85
N LEU A 97 -3.48 -4.28 -4.93
CA LEU A 97 -4.29 -4.80 -3.83
C LEU A 97 -5.57 -5.48 -4.30
N LEU A 98 -6.17 -5.04 -5.41
CA LEU A 98 -7.28 -5.76 -6.03
C LEU A 98 -6.85 -7.14 -6.54
N LEU A 99 -5.67 -7.23 -7.17
CA LEU A 99 -5.13 -8.52 -7.61
C LEU A 99 -4.81 -9.41 -6.40
N ILE A 100 -4.21 -8.87 -5.35
CA ILE A 100 -3.93 -9.60 -4.10
C ILE A 100 -5.23 -10.08 -3.45
N SER A 101 -6.28 -9.26 -3.43
CA SER A 101 -7.58 -9.66 -2.89
C SER A 101 -8.17 -10.86 -3.63
N TYR A 102 -8.04 -10.93 -4.96
CA TYR A 102 -8.43 -12.12 -5.73
C TYR A 102 -7.70 -13.38 -5.24
N TYR A 103 -6.38 -13.30 -5.05
CA TYR A 103 -5.61 -14.43 -4.49
C TYR A 103 -6.04 -14.79 -3.06
N MET A 104 -6.42 -13.82 -2.23
CA MET A 104 -6.91 -14.08 -0.87
C MET A 104 -8.23 -14.86 -0.87
N PHE A 105 -9.13 -14.57 -1.82
CA PHE A 105 -10.34 -15.36 -2.01
C PHE A 105 -10.01 -16.81 -2.43
N SER A 106 -9.08 -16.97 -3.37
CA SER A 106 -8.61 -18.31 -3.78
C SER A 106 -7.93 -19.08 -2.64
N ALA A 107 -7.29 -18.38 -1.70
CA ALA A 107 -6.69 -18.96 -0.50
C ALA A 107 -7.70 -19.23 0.64
N GLY A 108 -9.00 -19.02 0.41
CA GLY A 108 -10.06 -19.24 1.41
C GLY A 108 -10.18 -18.14 2.47
N GLN A 109 -9.38 -17.07 2.40
CA GLN A 109 -9.41 -15.93 3.31
C GLN A 109 -10.43 -14.88 2.86
N THR A 110 -11.70 -15.29 2.80
CA THR A 110 -12.80 -14.48 2.24
C THR A 110 -13.01 -13.14 2.94
N LEU A 111 -12.98 -13.09 4.27
CA LEU A 111 -13.20 -11.85 5.01
C LEU A 111 -12.09 -10.83 4.77
N MET A 112 -10.83 -11.27 4.79
CA MET A 112 -9.69 -10.39 4.54
C MET A 112 -9.64 -9.96 3.06
N GLY A 113 -9.91 -10.89 2.14
CA GLY A 113 -10.03 -10.57 0.71
C GLY A 113 -11.08 -9.50 0.45
N LEU A 114 -12.25 -9.62 1.07
CA LEU A 114 -13.33 -8.63 0.95
C LEU A 114 -12.94 -7.26 1.52
N ALA A 115 -12.34 -7.23 2.71
CA ALA A 115 -11.88 -5.98 3.32
C ALA A 115 -10.84 -5.27 2.43
N THR A 116 -9.87 -6.00 1.91
CA THR A 116 -8.85 -5.46 0.98
C THR A 116 -9.50 -4.94 -0.30
N ALA A 117 -10.35 -5.73 -0.96
CA ALA A 117 -11.04 -5.31 -2.19
C ALA A 117 -11.86 -4.05 -1.99
N LEU A 118 -12.68 -4.01 -0.94
CA LEU A 118 -13.52 -2.85 -0.65
C LEU A 118 -12.69 -1.60 -0.39
N SER A 119 -11.63 -1.72 0.41
CA SER A 119 -10.74 -0.58 0.68
C SER A 119 -10.11 -0.02 -0.61
N ALA A 120 -9.66 -0.90 -1.50
CA ALA A 120 -9.01 -0.52 -2.75
C ALA A 120 -10.00 0.07 -3.77
N LEU A 121 -11.19 -0.52 -3.90
CA LEU A 121 -12.25 0.04 -4.75
C LEU A 121 -12.71 1.42 -4.29
N ILE A 122 -12.85 1.62 -2.97
CA ILE A 122 -13.23 2.92 -2.40
C ILE A 122 -12.14 3.95 -2.69
N ALA A 123 -10.87 3.63 -2.44
CA ALA A 123 -9.75 4.53 -2.72
C ALA A 123 -9.66 4.89 -4.20
N LEU A 124 -9.75 3.92 -5.11
CA LEU A 124 -9.76 4.16 -6.55
C LEU A 124 -10.97 5.01 -6.98
N GLY A 125 -12.17 4.73 -6.46
CA GLY A 125 -13.36 5.54 -6.74
C GLY A 125 -13.20 6.99 -6.30
N MET A 126 -12.59 7.22 -5.13
CA MET A 126 -12.27 8.57 -4.65
C MET A 126 -11.22 9.26 -5.52
N LEU A 127 -10.17 8.54 -5.92
CA LEU A 127 -9.13 9.04 -6.82
C LEU A 127 -9.68 9.37 -8.20
N PHE A 128 -10.54 8.56 -8.79
CA PHE A 128 -11.15 8.82 -10.10
C PHE A 128 -12.36 9.75 -10.07
N SER A 129 -12.76 10.25 -8.89
CA SER A 129 -13.87 11.20 -8.79
C SER A 129 -13.61 12.49 -9.61
N PRO A 130 -14.65 13.13 -10.16
CA PRO A 130 -14.51 14.34 -11.00
C PRO A 130 -13.72 15.45 -10.30
N ARG A 131 -13.90 15.60 -8.97
CA ARG A 131 -13.16 16.58 -8.15
C ARG A 131 -11.67 16.29 -8.09
N ALA A 132 -11.31 15.01 -7.97
CA ALA A 132 -9.93 14.57 -7.88
C ALA A 132 -9.21 14.63 -9.23
N VAL A 133 -9.93 14.31 -10.33
CA VAL A 133 -9.43 14.46 -11.70
C VAL A 133 -9.26 15.93 -12.06
N HIS A 134 -10.24 16.78 -11.73
CA HIS A 134 -10.14 18.23 -11.96
C HIS A 134 -8.97 18.85 -11.20
N TRP A 135 -8.74 18.47 -9.93
CA TRP A 135 -7.57 18.93 -9.17
C TRP A 135 -6.24 18.50 -9.80
N ALA A 136 -6.17 17.29 -10.33
CA ALA A 136 -4.99 16.82 -11.06
C ALA A 136 -4.78 17.60 -12.37
N ALA A 137 -5.87 17.99 -13.04
CA ALA A 137 -5.85 18.74 -14.30
C ALA A 137 -5.56 20.25 -14.12
N THR A 138 -6.04 20.90 -13.05
CA THR A 138 -5.88 22.35 -12.85
C THR A 138 -4.48 22.78 -12.40
N HIS A 139 -3.59 21.84 -12.09
CA HIS A 139 -2.20 22.12 -11.74
C HIS A 139 -1.24 21.81 -12.91
N TYR A 140 -1.69 21.76 -14.17
CA TYR A 140 -0.80 21.71 -15.34
C TYR A 140 -0.34 23.10 -15.77
#